data_AF-A0A6A4P130-F1
#
_entry.id   AF-A0A6A4P130-F1
#
_cell.length_a   1.000
_cell.length_b   1.000
_cell.length_c   1.000
_cell.angle_alpha   90.00
_cell.angle_beta   90.00
_cell.angle_gamma   90.00
#
_symmetry.space_group_name_H-M   'P 1'
#
loop_
_entity.id
_entity.type
_entity.pdbx_description
1 polymer ?
#
loop_
_entity_poly.entity_id
_entity_poly.type
_entity_poly.pdbx_seq_one_letter_code
_entity_poly.pdbx_strand_id
1 'polypeptide(L)' 'MRICSKSDGIGRQTKEVACPICTVHLQVQVPSSGSETIECGVCQHPFLVSSH' A
#
# COMPACT_ATOMS: atom_id res chain seq x y z
N MET A 1 31.24 3.46 -6.44
CA MET A 1 29.85 3.57 -6.92
C MET A 1 28.98 3.96 -5.73
N ARG A 2 28.71 5.26 -5.51
CA ARG A 2 27.70 5.64 -4.52
C ARG A 2 26.35 5.38 -5.16
N ILE A 3 25.66 4.34 -4.72
CA ILE A 3 24.25 4.15 -5.09
C ILE A 3 23.47 5.22 -4.32
N CYS A 4 23.33 6.40 -4.90
CA CYS A 4 22.37 7.40 -4.43
C CYS A 4 20.99 7.04 -4.99
N SER A 5 20.45 5.90 -4.59
CA SER A 5 19.09 5.50 -4.98
C SER A 5 18.42 4.76 -3.85
N LYS A 6 18.09 5.50 -2.80
CA LYS A 6 16.92 5.19 -2.01
C LYS A 6 16.56 6.46 -1.30
N SER A 7 15.78 7.25 -2.01
CA SER A 7 14.91 8.23 -1.39
C SER A 7 14.06 7.48 -0.37
N ASP A 8 14.45 7.51 0.89
CA ASP A 8 13.78 6.89 2.04
C ASP A 8 12.33 7.38 2.27
N GLY A 9 11.79 8.22 1.36
CA GLY A 9 10.39 8.67 1.35
C GLY A 9 9.71 8.81 -0.03
N ILE A 10 10.29 8.35 -1.15
CA ILE A 10 9.72 8.57 -2.52
C ILE A 10 9.02 7.32 -3.10
N GLY A 11 9.13 6.19 -2.40
CA GLY A 11 8.58 4.90 -2.85
C GLY A 11 7.21 4.56 -2.30
N ARG A 12 6.47 5.52 -1.71
CA ARG A 12 5.13 5.27 -1.16
C ARG A 12 4.17 6.36 -1.61
N GLN A 13 2.99 5.96 -2.07
CA GLN A 13 1.91 6.87 -2.47
C GLN A 13 0.70 6.58 -1.59
N THR A 14 0.04 7.62 -1.09
CA THR A 14 -1.26 7.43 -0.43
C THR A 14 -2.28 7.16 -1.53
N LYS A 15 -2.95 6.01 -1.45
CA LYS A 15 -3.93 5.58 -2.44
C LYS A 15 -5.19 5.11 -1.72
N GLU A 16 -6.32 5.38 -2.35
CA GLU A 16 -7.60 4.84 -1.91
C GLU A 16 -7.76 3.43 -2.47
N VAL A 17 -8.04 2.48 -1.59
CA VAL A 17 -8.25 1.07 -1.93
C VAL A 17 -9.55 0.59 -1.29
N ALA A 18 -10.27 -0.28 -1.98
CA ALA A 18 -11.44 -0.94 -1.42
C ALA A 18 -11.03 -2.26 -0.76
N CYS A 19 -11.47 -2.50 0.48
CA CYS A 19 -11.29 -3.80 1.11
C CYS A 19 -12.14 -4.85 0.35
N PRO A 20 -11.57 -5.98 -0.09
CA PRO A 20 -12.30 -6.98 -0.86
C PRO A 20 -13.40 -7.70 -0.05
N ILE A 21 -13.38 -7.59 1.28
CA ILE A 21 -14.31 -8.31 2.17
C ILE A 21 -15.51 -7.43 2.53
N CYS A 22 -15.27 -6.23 3.07
CA CYS A 22 -16.34 -5.34 3.55
C CYS A 22 -16.62 -4.18 2.59
N THR A 23 -15.89 -4.07 1.47
CA THR A 23 -16.04 -3.05 0.42
C THR A 23 -15.85 -1.59 0.88
N VAL A 24 -15.40 -1.39 2.12
CA VAL A 24 -15.07 -0.07 2.63
C VAL A 24 -13.83 0.48 1.91
N HIS A 25 -13.81 1.78 1.68
CA HIS A 25 -12.67 2.49 1.11
C HIS A 25 -11.72 2.91 2.22
N LEU A 26 -10.44 2.59 2.08
CA LEU A 26 -9.38 3.01 3.00
C LEU A 26 -8.33 3.80 2.24
N GLN A 27 -7.85 4.89 2.83
CA GLN A 27 -6.65 5.58 2.39
C GLN A 27 -5.44 4.98 3.08
N VAL A 28 -4.59 4.34 2.30
CA VAL A 28 -3.40 3.63 2.80
C VAL A 28 -2.18 4.03 2.00
N GLN A 29 -1.01 3.93 2.62
CA GLN A 29 0.26 4.05 1.90
C GLN A 29 0.46 2.76 1.12
N VAL A 30 0.58 2.85 -0.19
CA VAL A 30 0.97 1.75 -1.07
C VAL A 30 2.40 1.96 -1.55
N PRO A 31 3.20 0.90 -1.74
CA PRO A 31 4.50 1.04 -2.37
C PRO A 31 4.34 1.57 -3.80
N SER A 32 5.35 2.29 -4.30
CA SER A 32 5.42 2.77 -5.69
C SER A 32 5.77 1.65 -6.67
N SER A 33 6.27 0.51 -6.20
CA SER A 33 6.52 -0.68 -7.01
C SER A 33 6.40 -1.95 -6.17
N GLY A 34 5.75 -2.99 -6.73
CA GLY A 34 5.56 -4.29 -6.06
C GLY A 34 4.18 -4.45 -5.42
N SER A 35 4.09 -5.32 -4.42
CA SER A 35 2.87 -5.56 -3.65
C SER A 35 3.17 -5.53 -2.17
N GLU A 36 2.25 -4.99 -1.38
CA GLU A 36 2.31 -4.94 0.08
C GLU A 36 1.02 -5.55 0.65
N THR A 37 1.14 -6.29 1.74
CA THR A 37 -0.04 -6.77 2.47
C THR A 37 -0.43 -5.70 3.48
N ILE A 38 -1.71 -5.33 3.48
CA ILE A 38 -2.27 -4.39 4.45
C ILE A 38 -3.46 -5.02 5.17
N GLU A 39 -3.79 -4.48 6.33
CA GLU A 39 -4.88 -4.95 7.18
C GLU A 39 -6.04 -3.94 7.12
N CYS A 40 -7.26 -4.41 6.87
CA CYS A 40 -8.44 -3.58 7.00
C CYS A 40 -8.78 -3.36 8.48
N GLY A 41 -8.69 -2.12 8.99
CA GLY A 41 -9.02 -1.83 10.40
C GLY A 41 -10.49 -2.06 10.79
N VAL A 42 -11.41 -2.24 9.82
CA VAL A 42 -12.83 -2.47 10.09
C VAL A 42 -13.12 -3.96 10.30
N CYS A 43 -12.73 -4.81 9.35
CA CYS A 43 -13.00 -6.24 9.40
C CYS A 43 -11.78 -7.08 9.79
N GLN A 44 -10.64 -6.46 10.10
CA GLN A 44 -9.36 -7.10 10.47
C GLN A 44 -8.94 -8.18 9.47
N HIS A 45 -9.15 -7.93 8.18
CA HIS A 45 -8.74 -8.86 7.12
C HIS A 45 -7.49 -8.34 6.41
N PRO A 46 -6.43 -9.18 6.30
CA PRO A 46 -5.31 -8.92 5.40
C PRO A 46 -5.76 -8.97 3.95
N PHE A 47 -5.24 -8.05 3.14
CA PHE A 47 -5.33 -8.14 1.69
C PHE A 47 -4.09 -7.54 1.03
N LEU A 48 -3.77 -8.05 -0.15
CA LEU A 48 -2.66 -7.54 -0.96
C LEU A 48 -3.10 -6.31 -1.74
N VAL A 49 -2.32 -5.26 -1.63
CA VAL A 49 -2.39 -4.07 -2.49
C VAL A 49 -1.17 -4.05 -3.39
N SER A 50 -1.40 -3.81 -4.69
CA SER A 50 -0.32 -3.75 -5.68
C SER A 50 -0.12 -2.32 -6.19
N SER A 51 1.13 -1.93 -6.34
CA SER A 51 1.54 -0.84 -7.21
C SER A 51 1.17 -1.24 -8.63
N HIS A 52 0.46 -0.36 -9.36
CA HIS A 52 -0.01 -0.65 -10.71
C HIS A 52 1.16 -0.80 -11.69
#